data_AF-A0A2E6BNZ1-F1
#
_entry.id   AF-A0A2E6BNZ1-F1
#
_cell.length_a   1.000
_cell.length_b   1.000
_cell.length_c   1.000
_cell.angle_alpha   90.00
_cell.angle_beta   90.00
_cell.angle_gamma   90.00
#
_symmetry.space_group_name_H-M   'P 1'
#
loop_
_entity.id
_entity.type
_entity.pdbx_description
1 polymer ?
#
loop_
_entity_poly.entity_id
_entity_poly.type
_entity_poly.pdbx_seq_one_letter_code
_entity_poly.pdbx_strand_id
1 'polypeptide(L)'
;MTKLKIIIAPDQRLNTICTEVKRIEKGTLFFIENMVDTMYESNGIGLAAPQVGTMDRILVMDCSYDENNRKLKKIINPEVIEYSDELSEYEEGCLSLPQQFAKIERPSKVKVRYLDINGKRIEEEFGGLEATCVQHEIDHLNGKLFIDHISKLRKKLILKKLQKYKKANNL
;
A
#
# COMPACT_ATOMS: atom_id res chain seq x y z
N MET A 1 15.67 -8.55 12.16
CA MET A 1 14.40 -7.84 11.87
C MET A 1 13.27 -8.86 11.90
N THR A 2 12.02 -8.43 12.08
CA THR A 2 10.90 -9.32 12.40
C THR A 2 9.77 -9.13 11.39
N LYS A 3 9.38 -10.22 10.72
CA LYS A 3 8.21 -10.24 9.84
C LYS A 3 6.95 -9.83 10.61
N LEU A 4 6.27 -8.80 10.13
CA LEU A 4 5.03 -8.31 10.70
C LEU A 4 3.84 -9.13 10.19
N LYS A 5 2.80 -9.26 11.02
CA LYS A 5 1.57 -9.95 10.62
C LYS A 5 0.73 -9.04 9.73
N ILE A 6 0.51 -9.46 8.48
CA ILE A 6 -0.39 -8.77 7.55
C ILE A 6 -1.85 -9.03 7.95
N ILE A 7 -2.62 -7.96 8.01
CA ILE A 7 -4.04 -7.95 8.31
C ILE A 7 -4.82 -8.25 7.03
N ILE A 8 -5.76 -9.18 7.14
CA ILE A 8 -6.62 -9.61 6.03
C ILE A 8 -8.01 -8.99 6.16
N ALA A 9 -8.50 -8.40 5.07
CA ALA A 9 -9.85 -7.85 4.97
C ALA A 9 -10.91 -8.94 5.23
N PRO A 10 -12.09 -8.60 5.79
CA PRO A 10 -12.62 -7.26 6.06
C PRO A 10 -12.34 -6.73 7.48
N ASP A 11 -11.12 -6.87 7.99
CA ASP A 11 -10.73 -6.23 9.26
C ASP A 11 -10.90 -4.70 9.20
N GLN A 12 -11.59 -4.13 10.19
CA GLN A 12 -11.97 -2.71 10.22
C GLN A 12 -10.76 -1.77 10.19
N ARG A 13 -9.59 -2.21 10.69
CA ARG A 13 -8.36 -1.39 10.68
C ARG A 13 -7.94 -0.98 9.28
N LEU A 14 -8.25 -1.79 8.27
CA LEU A 14 -7.96 -1.48 6.86
C LEU A 14 -8.88 -0.39 6.28
N ASN A 15 -9.91 0.02 7.02
CA ASN A 15 -10.82 1.09 6.65
C ASN A 15 -10.66 2.35 7.53
N THR A 16 -9.61 2.40 8.35
CA THR A 16 -9.29 3.54 9.20
C THR A 16 -8.34 4.50 8.48
N ILE A 17 -8.64 5.79 8.53
CA ILE A 17 -7.73 6.84 8.02
C ILE A 17 -6.53 6.96 8.95
N CYS A 18 -5.32 6.85 8.39
CA CYS A 18 -4.07 6.93 9.15
C CYS A 18 -3.70 8.38 9.51
N THR A 19 -3.00 8.53 10.63
CA THR A 19 -2.52 9.80 11.17
C THR A 19 -1.13 10.16 10.67
N GLU A 20 -0.87 11.46 10.56
CA GLU A 20 0.45 11.98 10.19
C GLU A 20 1.53 11.61 11.21
N VAL A 21 2.68 11.17 10.72
CA VAL A 21 3.88 10.94 11.52
C VAL A 21 4.52 12.29 11.84
N LYS A 22 4.43 12.71 13.11
CA LYS A 22 4.96 14.02 13.56
C LYS A 22 6.46 14.04 13.80
N ARG A 23 7.05 12.89 14.13
CA ARG A 23 8.48 12.74 14.46
C ARG A 23 8.98 11.42 13.91
N ILE A 24 10.13 11.47 13.24
CA ILE A 24 10.84 10.29 12.76
C ILE A 24 11.92 9.97 13.78
N GLU A 25 11.69 8.92 14.56
CA GLU A 25 12.59 8.48 15.61
C GLU A 25 13.16 7.09 15.27
N LYS A 26 14.11 6.62 16.07
CA LYS A 26 14.72 5.29 15.87
C LYS A 26 13.68 4.17 15.78
N GLY A 27 12.59 4.26 16.54
CA GLY A 27 11.47 3.31 16.49
C GLY A 27 10.74 3.32 15.15
N THR A 28 10.51 4.51 14.58
CA THR A 28 9.91 4.69 13.24
C THR A 28 10.79 4.03 12.16
N LEU A 29 12.10 4.28 12.22
CA LEU A 29 13.04 3.71 11.25
C LEU A 29 13.07 2.18 11.35
N PHE A 30 13.14 1.63 12.56
CA PHE A 30 13.10 0.19 12.77
C PHE A 30 11.78 -0.44 12.27
N PHE A 31 10.66 0.24 12.49
CA PHE A 31 9.36 -0.20 11.97
C PHE A 31 9.32 -0.22 10.44
N ILE A 32 9.83 0.83 9.79
CA ILE A 32 9.93 0.90 8.32
C ILE A 32 10.76 -0.26 7.78
N GLU A 33 11.90 -0.60 8.38
CA GLU A 33 12.67 -1.75 7.91
C GLU A 33 11.91 -3.08 8.07
N ASN A 34 11.19 -3.29 9.18
CA ASN A 34 10.35 -4.47 9.32
C ASN A 34 9.22 -4.50 8.27
N MET A 35 8.69 -3.35 7.85
CA MET A 35 7.73 -3.28 6.74
C MET A 35 8.38 -3.70 5.42
N VAL A 36 9.61 -3.24 5.14
CA VAL A 36 10.36 -3.63 3.94
C VAL A 36 10.58 -5.14 3.89
N ASP A 37 11.07 -5.73 4.98
CA ASP A 37 11.28 -7.17 5.07
C ASP A 37 9.96 -7.93 4.90
N THR A 38 8.89 -7.48 5.55
CA THR A 38 7.56 -8.07 5.42
C THR A 38 7.06 -8.01 3.97
N MET A 39 7.24 -6.88 3.28
CA MET A 39 6.85 -6.70 1.88
C MET A 39 7.57 -7.72 0.99
N TYR A 40 8.90 -7.82 1.08
CA TYR A 40 9.67 -8.75 0.25
C TYR A 40 9.38 -10.21 0.59
N GLU A 41 9.32 -10.59 1.86
CA GLU A 41 9.03 -11.98 2.25
C GLU A 41 7.58 -12.41 1.92
N SER A 42 6.70 -11.46 1.63
CA SER A 42 5.33 -11.69 1.16
C SER A 42 5.19 -11.59 -0.36
N ASN A 43 6.31 -11.44 -1.10
CA ASN A 43 6.35 -11.23 -2.54
C ASN A 43 5.48 -10.04 -3.00
N GLY A 44 5.41 -8.99 -2.18
CA GLY A 44 4.73 -7.74 -2.49
C GLY A 44 5.66 -6.72 -3.13
N ILE A 45 5.06 -5.79 -3.88
CA ILE A 45 5.75 -4.61 -4.44
C ILE A 45 5.42 -3.31 -3.68
N GLY A 46 4.50 -3.39 -2.71
CA GLY A 46 4.01 -2.30 -1.88
C GLY A 46 3.47 -2.83 -0.55
N LEU A 47 3.63 -2.03 0.50
CA LEU A 47 3.05 -2.29 1.82
C LEU A 47 2.84 -0.98 2.59
N ALA A 48 1.62 -0.73 3.03
CA ALA A 48 1.24 0.38 3.90
C ALA A 48 1.14 -0.04 5.37
N ALA A 49 1.52 0.84 6.30
CA ALA A 49 1.47 0.60 7.74
C ALA A 49 0.14 0.06 8.29
N PRO A 50 -1.07 0.49 7.82
CA PRO A 50 -2.33 -0.08 8.30
C PRO A 50 -2.48 -1.57 8.00
N GLN A 51 -1.80 -2.09 6.98
CA GLN A 51 -1.81 -3.52 6.65
C GLN A 51 -1.06 -4.36 7.70
N VAL A 52 -0.20 -3.75 8.51
CA VAL A 52 0.51 -4.42 9.62
C VAL A 52 0.06 -3.91 11.00
N GLY A 53 -1.04 -3.16 11.03
CA GLY A 53 -1.74 -2.79 12.26
C GLY A 53 -1.35 -1.44 12.88
N THR A 54 -0.53 -0.65 12.19
CA THR A 54 -0.13 0.69 12.64
C THR A 54 -0.85 1.76 11.82
N MET A 55 -1.55 2.69 12.47
CA MET A 55 -2.34 3.73 11.79
C MET A 55 -1.52 4.99 11.48
N ASP A 56 -0.29 4.81 11.03
CA ASP A 56 0.61 5.90 10.64
C ASP A 56 0.66 6.03 9.12
N ARG A 57 0.83 7.25 8.61
CA ARG A 57 0.97 7.52 7.17
C ARG A 57 2.36 7.13 6.66
N ILE A 58 2.64 5.83 6.64
CA ILE A 58 3.92 5.25 6.19
C ILE A 58 3.61 4.16 5.16
N LEU A 59 4.31 4.19 4.04
CA LEU A 59 4.30 3.10 3.05
C LEU A 59 5.72 2.81 2.57
N VAL A 60 5.93 1.58 2.13
CA VAL A 60 7.14 1.14 1.43
C VAL A 60 6.73 0.54 0.09
N MET A 61 7.56 0.72 -0.94
CA MET A 61 7.32 0.15 -2.26
C MET A 61 8.61 -0.13 -2.99
N ASP A 62 8.60 -1.16 -3.83
CA ASP A 62 9.66 -1.46 -4.78
C ASP A 62 9.04 -2.18 -5.98
N CYS A 63 8.92 -1.48 -7.10
CA CYS A 63 8.37 -2.01 -8.34
C CYS A 63 9.45 -2.49 -9.32
N SER A 64 10.69 -2.64 -8.87
CA SER A 64 11.77 -3.19 -9.69
C SER A 64 11.54 -4.69 -9.98
N TYR A 65 11.93 -5.11 -11.19
CA TYR A 65 11.91 -6.52 -11.59
C TYR A 65 13.20 -7.28 -11.25
N ASP A 66 14.31 -6.55 -11.08
CA ASP A 66 15.64 -7.11 -10.82
C ASP A 66 16.05 -6.85 -9.37
N GLU A 67 16.31 -7.92 -8.63
CA GLU A 67 16.75 -7.84 -7.24
C GLU A 67 18.11 -7.14 -7.07
N ASN A 68 18.93 -7.09 -8.12
CA ASN A 68 20.21 -6.39 -8.12
C ASN A 68 20.07 -4.89 -8.40
N ASN A 69 18.89 -4.44 -8.84
CA ASN A 69 18.61 -3.05 -9.17
C ASN A 69 17.30 -2.57 -8.50
N ARG A 70 17.23 -2.80 -7.19
CA ARG A 70 16.08 -2.43 -6.37
C ARG A 70 15.89 -0.94 -6.30
N LYS A 71 14.65 -0.49 -6.53
CA LYS A 71 14.23 0.92 -6.42
C LYS A 71 13.36 1.11 -5.18
N LEU A 72 13.84 0.60 -4.05
CA LEU A 72 13.14 0.66 -2.78
C LEU A 72 12.88 2.11 -2.36
N LYS A 73 11.61 2.43 -2.11
CA LYS A 73 11.17 3.71 -1.58
C LYS A 73 10.52 3.52 -0.22
N LYS A 74 10.90 4.41 0.71
CA LYS A 74 10.37 4.51 2.07
C LYS A 74 9.72 5.89 2.18
N ILE A 75 8.40 5.92 2.22
CA ILE A 75 7.61 7.11 1.97
C ILE A 75 6.77 7.41 3.23
N ILE A 76 7.00 8.58 3.82
CA ILE A 76 6.33 9.02 5.05
C ILE A 76 5.47 10.25 4.73
N ASN A 77 4.25 10.29 5.30
CA ASN A 77 3.26 11.35 5.09
C ASN A 77 3.02 11.71 3.60
N PRO A 78 2.76 10.74 2.71
CA PRO A 78 2.53 11.03 1.31
C PRO A 78 1.22 11.77 1.05
N GLU A 79 1.28 12.65 0.07
CA GLU A 79 0.18 13.41 -0.50
C GLU A 79 0.36 13.47 -2.02
N VAL A 80 -0.66 13.11 -2.80
CA VAL A 80 -0.65 13.36 -4.24
C VAL A 80 -0.97 14.83 -4.47
N ILE A 81 -0.06 15.55 -5.12
CA ILE A 81 -0.20 16.98 -5.38
C ILE A 81 -0.63 17.29 -6.81
N GLU A 82 -0.37 16.36 -7.75
CA GLU A 82 -0.78 16.48 -9.15
C GLU A 82 -1.15 15.10 -9.70
N TYR A 83 -2.18 15.05 -10.55
CA TYR A 83 -2.64 13.85 -11.26
C TYR A 83 -2.61 14.10 -12.76
N SER A 84 -2.28 13.08 -13.56
CA SER A 84 -2.48 13.14 -15.00
C SER A 84 -3.95 13.00 -15.39
N ASP A 85 -4.34 13.61 -16.51
CA ASP A 85 -5.65 13.38 -17.13
C ASP A 85 -5.77 11.99 -17.78
N GLU A 86 -4.64 11.47 -18.28
CA GLU A 86 -4.57 10.13 -18.86
C GLU A 86 -4.72 9.08 -17.75
N LEU A 87 -5.55 8.06 -18.03
CA LEU A 87 -5.73 6.89 -17.18
C LEU A 87 -4.99 5.68 -17.73
N SER A 88 -4.53 4.82 -16.84
CA SER A 88 -3.99 3.50 -17.15
C SER A 88 -4.76 2.42 -16.40
N GLU A 89 -5.03 1.30 -17.07
CA GLU A 89 -5.65 0.12 -16.46
C GLU A 89 -4.57 -0.88 -16.08
N TYR A 90 -4.55 -1.29 -14.80
CA TYR A 90 -3.70 -2.36 -14.29
C TYR A 90 -4.52 -3.40 -13.54
N GLU A 91 -4.08 -4.67 -13.59
CA GLU A 91 -4.61 -5.69 -12.69
C GLU A 91 -3.94 -5.56 -11.33
N GLU A 92 -4.70 -5.12 -10.33
CA GLU A 92 -4.24 -4.97 -8.95
C GLU A 92 -4.52 -6.22 -8.12
N GLY A 93 -3.55 -6.57 -7.28
CA GLY A 93 -3.72 -7.45 -6.11
C GLY A 93 -3.37 -6.69 -4.84
N CYS A 94 -3.60 -7.30 -3.68
CA CYS A 94 -3.26 -6.70 -2.38
C CYS A 94 -2.92 -7.80 -1.38
N LEU A 95 -1.86 -7.60 -0.59
CA LEU A 95 -1.45 -8.54 0.46
C LEU A 95 -2.54 -8.75 1.52
N SER A 96 -3.40 -7.75 1.73
CA SER A 96 -4.56 -7.83 2.63
C SER A 96 -5.80 -8.49 2.01
N LEU A 97 -5.79 -8.79 0.70
CA LEU A 97 -6.88 -9.44 -0.03
C LEU A 97 -6.35 -10.64 -0.82
N PRO A 98 -5.88 -11.71 -0.14
CA PRO A 98 -5.19 -12.82 -0.77
C PRO A 98 -6.03 -13.48 -1.87
N GLN A 99 -5.36 -13.77 -3.00
CA GLN A 99 -5.92 -14.43 -4.18
C GLN A 99 -7.05 -13.64 -4.88
N GLN A 100 -7.17 -12.34 -4.61
CA GLN A 100 -8.17 -11.49 -5.26
C GLN A 100 -7.48 -10.47 -6.16
N PHE A 101 -7.96 -10.39 -7.39
CA PHE A 101 -7.42 -9.50 -8.42
C PHE A 101 -8.56 -8.78 -9.15
N ALA A 102 -8.31 -7.53 -9.54
CA ALA A 102 -9.22 -6.79 -10.39
C ALA A 102 -8.46 -5.76 -11.22
N LYS A 103 -8.97 -5.52 -12.44
CA LYS A 103 -8.60 -4.40 -13.27
C LYS A 103 -9.15 -3.10 -12.66
N ILE A 104 -8.26 -2.14 -12.44
CA ILE A 104 -8.54 -0.82 -11.87
C ILE A 104 -7.93 0.23 -12.78
N GLU A 105 -8.69 1.28 -13.07
CA GLU A 105 -8.22 2.45 -13.80
C GLU A 105 -7.74 3.51 -12.79
N ARG A 106 -6.52 4.01 -12.98
CA ARG A 106 -5.94 5.11 -12.19
C ARG A 106 -5.26 6.12 -13.12
N PRO A 107 -5.07 7.37 -12.69
CA PRO A 107 -4.16 8.30 -13.35
C PRO A 107 -2.81 7.65 -13.67
N SER A 108 -2.40 7.75 -14.94
CA SER A 108 -1.20 7.10 -15.49
C SER A 108 0.10 7.64 -14.89
N LYS A 109 0.06 8.88 -14.40
CA LYS A 109 1.13 9.54 -13.66
C LYS A 109 0.55 10.32 -12.48
N VAL A 110 1.33 10.39 -11.41
CA VAL A 110 1.05 11.23 -10.24
C VAL A 110 2.33 11.87 -9.74
N LYS A 111 2.23 13.10 -9.25
CA LYS A 111 3.30 13.73 -8.49
C LYS A 111 2.97 13.65 -7.02
N VAL A 112 3.86 13.05 -6.25
CA VAL A 112 3.66 12.81 -4.81
C VAL A 112 4.66 13.61 -4.03
N ARG A 113 4.15 14.33 -3.02
CA ARG A 113 4.94 14.99 -2.00
C ARG A 113 4.98 14.14 -0.75
N TYR A 114 6.15 13.93 -0.18
CA TYR A 114 6.33 13.10 1.02
C TYR A 114 7.60 13.48 1.79
N LEU A 115 7.83 12.84 2.94
CA LEU A 115 9.08 12.89 3.71
C LEU A 115 9.87 11.59 3.52
N ASP A 116 11.18 11.72 3.29
CA ASP A 116 12.09 10.57 3.37
C ASP A 116 12.36 10.17 4.84
N ILE A 117 13.16 9.12 5.04
CA ILE A 117 13.56 8.63 6.37
C ILE A 117 14.37 9.64 7.19
N ASN A 118 14.92 10.68 6.57
CA ASN A 118 15.64 11.76 7.25
C ASN A 118 14.73 12.96 7.56
N GLY A 119 13.44 12.88 7.20
CA GLY A 119 12.48 13.97 7.34
C GLY A 119 12.62 15.06 6.28
N LYS A 120 13.39 14.82 5.20
CA LYS A 120 13.50 15.76 4.09
C LYS A 120 12.26 15.65 3.21
N ARG A 121 11.67 16.79 2.86
CA ARG A 121 10.56 16.86 1.91
C ARG A 121 11.04 16.57 0.49
N ILE A 122 10.37 15.64 -0.17
CA ILE A 122 10.60 15.24 -1.56
C ILE A 122 9.30 15.45 -2.33
N GLU A 123 9.44 15.94 -3.57
CA GLU A 123 8.39 15.87 -4.59
C GLU A 123 8.94 15.04 -5.73
N GLU A 124 8.22 13.97 -6.09
CA GLU A 124 8.65 13.03 -7.11
C GLU A 124 7.47 12.65 -8.01
N GLU A 125 7.73 12.52 -9.30
CA GLU A 125 6.77 12.01 -10.28
C GLU A 125 6.89 10.50 -10.39
N PHE A 126 5.75 9.82 -10.32
CA PHE A 126 5.61 8.38 -10.49
C PHE A 126 4.82 8.14 -11.77
N GLY A 127 5.27 7.16 -12.57
CA GLY A 127 4.61 6.75 -13.81
C GLY A 127 4.47 5.24 -13.93
N GLY A 128 3.57 4.79 -14.80
CA GLY A 128 3.39 3.35 -15.08
C GLY A 128 3.05 2.55 -13.82
N LEU A 129 3.74 1.43 -13.61
CA LEU A 129 3.48 0.57 -12.45
C LEU A 129 3.73 1.27 -11.11
N GLU A 130 4.74 2.14 -11.01
CA GLU A 130 5.04 2.88 -9.79
C GLU A 130 3.91 3.86 -9.44
N ALA A 131 3.28 4.48 -10.46
CA ALA A 131 2.11 5.34 -10.25
C ALA A 131 0.92 4.55 -9.68
N THR A 132 0.65 3.36 -10.22
CA THR A 132 -0.42 2.49 -9.70
C THR A 132 -0.13 2.06 -8.26
N CYS A 133 1.10 1.61 -7.98
CA CYS A 133 1.52 1.15 -6.67
C CYS A 133 1.42 2.26 -5.62
N VAL A 134 1.99 3.45 -5.88
CA VAL A 134 1.95 4.54 -4.88
C VAL A 134 0.52 5.00 -4.61
N GLN A 135 -0.36 5.04 -5.62
CA GLN A 135 -1.77 5.38 -5.44
C GLN A 135 -2.53 4.31 -4.63
N HIS A 136 -2.24 3.02 -4.87
CA HIS A 136 -2.79 1.92 -4.08
C HIS A 136 -2.40 2.02 -2.60
N GLU A 137 -1.12 2.25 -2.33
CA GLU A 137 -0.62 2.36 -0.96
C GLU A 137 -1.14 3.63 -0.27
N ILE A 138 -1.29 4.75 -1.00
CA ILE A 138 -1.93 5.97 -0.47
C ILE A 138 -3.43 5.73 -0.16
N ASP A 139 -4.13 4.94 -0.97
CA ASP A 139 -5.52 4.53 -0.67
C ASP A 139 -5.60 3.78 0.66
N HIS A 140 -4.67 2.87 0.94
CA HIS A 140 -4.58 2.18 2.23
C HIS A 140 -4.46 3.16 3.40
N LEU A 141 -3.61 4.20 3.26
CA LEU A 141 -3.46 5.24 4.29
C LEU A 141 -4.72 6.09 4.49
N ASN A 142 -5.63 6.07 3.51
CA ASN A 142 -6.91 6.76 3.54
C ASN A 142 -8.08 5.81 3.89
N GLY A 143 -7.81 4.59 4.34
CA GLY A 143 -8.83 3.61 4.71
C GLY A 143 -9.61 3.04 3.51
N LYS A 144 -9.02 3.10 2.31
CA LYS A 144 -9.59 2.57 1.07
C LYS A 144 -8.82 1.33 0.61
N LEU A 145 -9.52 0.44 -0.05
CA LEU A 145 -8.99 -0.77 -0.68
C LEU A 145 -9.24 -0.71 -2.18
N PHE A 146 -8.47 -1.42 -3.00
CA PHE A 146 -8.72 -1.43 -4.45
C PHE A 146 -10.15 -1.89 -4.82
N ILE A 147 -10.76 -2.74 -3.99
CA ILE A 147 -12.15 -3.19 -4.16
C ILE A 147 -13.20 -2.09 -3.92
N ASP A 148 -12.79 -0.90 -3.49
CA ASP A 148 -13.66 0.28 -3.41
C ASP A 148 -13.83 0.98 -4.76
N HIS A 149 -12.95 0.68 -5.73
CA HIS A 149 -12.99 1.22 -7.09
C HIS A 149 -13.74 0.32 -8.08
N ILE A 150 -14.23 -0.85 -7.64
CA ILE A 150 -15.00 -1.77 -8.48
C ILE A 150 -16.49 -1.75 -8.12
N SER A 151 -17.32 -2.39 -8.96
CA SER A 151 -18.76 -2.47 -8.73
C SER A 151 -19.11 -3.07 -7.35
N LYS A 152 -20.18 -2.54 -6.72
CA LYS A 152 -20.68 -3.00 -5.41
C LYS A 152 -20.91 -4.51 -5.36
N LEU A 153 -21.39 -5.10 -6.46
CA LEU A 153 -21.60 -6.55 -6.57
C LEU A 153 -20.29 -7.32 -6.51
N ARG A 154 -19.28 -6.92 -7.30
CA ARG A 154 -17.96 -7.56 -7.33
C ARG A 154 -17.25 -7.42 -5.97
N LYS A 155 -17.32 -6.24 -5.36
CA LYS A 155 -16.84 -5.99 -3.99
C LYS A 155 -17.46 -6.97 -2.99
N LYS A 156 -18.78 -7.11 -2.97
CA LYS A 156 -19.50 -8.03 -2.07
C LYS A 156 -19.08 -9.49 -2.25
N LEU A 157 -18.83 -9.93 -3.49
CA LEU A 157 -18.34 -11.28 -3.77
C LEU A 157 -16.93 -11.52 -3.23
N ILE A 158 -16.02 -10.55 -3.43
CA ILE A 158 -14.66 -10.61 -2.89
C ILE A 158 -14.67 -10.70 -1.36
N LEU A 159 -15.44 -9.83 -0.69
CA LEU A 159 -15.53 -9.84 0.77
C LEU A 159 -16.05 -11.18 1.32
N LYS A 160 -17.02 -11.81 0.65
CA LYS A 160 -17.50 -13.16 1.01
C LYS A 160 -16.41 -14.23 0.84
N LYS A 161 -15.59 -14.15 -0.21
CA LYS A 161 -14.45 -15.07 -0.41
C LYS A 161 -13.41 -14.90 0.70
N LEU A 162 -13.11 -13.67 1.08
CA LEU A 162 -12.15 -13.36 2.14
C LEU A 162 -12.63 -13.84 3.52
N GLN A 163 -13.92 -13.71 3.83
CA GLN A 163 -14.48 -14.28 5.06
C GLN A 163 -14.30 -15.81 5.13
N LYS A 164 -14.53 -16.51 4.01
CA LYS A 164 -14.27 -17.96 3.94
C LYS A 164 -12.78 -18.27 4.07
N TYR A 165 -11.91 -17.50 3.43
CA TYR A 165 -10.46 -17.63 3.53
C TYR A 165 -9.97 -17.49 4.97
N LYS A 166 -10.43 -16.46 5.69
CA LYS A 166 -10.08 -16.26 7.11
C LYS A 166 -10.50 -17.44 7.97
N LYS A 167 -11.73 -17.92 7.81
CA LYS A 167 -12.24 -19.10 8.54
C LYS A 167 -11.41 -20.35 8.27
N ALA A 168 -11.00 -20.57 7.02
CA ALA A 168 -10.20 -21.75 6.64
C ALA A 168 -8.77 -21.70 7.17
N ASN A 169 -8.22 -20.51 7.43
CA ASN A 169 -6.84 -20.29 7.85
C ASN A 169 -6.70 -19.85 9.32
N ASN A 170 -7.79 -19.87 10.11
CA ASN A 170 -7.81 -19.43 11.52
C ASN A 170 -7.27 -18.00 11.74
N LEU A 171 -7.70 -17.05 10.89
CA LEU A 171 -7.30 -15.64 10.89
C LEU A 171 -8.38 -14.67 11.36
#